data_AF-Q6LR63-F1
#
_entry.id   AF-Q6LR63-F1
#
_cell.length_a   1.000
_cell.length_b   1.000
_cell.length_c   1.000
_cell.angle_alpha   90.00
_cell.angle_beta   90.00
_cell.angle_gamma   90.00
#
_symmetry.space_group_name_H-M   'P 1'
#
loop_
_entity.id
_entity.type
_entity.pdbx_description
1 polymer ?
#
loop_
_entity_poly.entity_id
_entity_poly.type
_entity_poly.pdbx_seq_one_letter_code
_entity_poly.pdbx_strand_id
1 'polypeptide(L)'
;MYSVSKVYSEDQRHSTWVFEDTETCMPVLHPTLFMLSKSGNAQSTHEKDLRAISFFYTFWERKFGHSFCYYLIANKYDLSEPISELENFFDWLCTKQHLDDIPLMKRYTI
;
A
#
# COMPACT_ATOMS: atom_id res chain seq x y z
N MET A 1 0.41 10.78 -1.96
CA MET A 1 -0.22 9.81 -2.91
C MET A 1 0.67 8.56 -3.01
N TYR A 2 0.16 7.33 -2.91
CA TYR A 2 1.03 6.17 -2.71
C TYR A 2 1.35 5.37 -3.99
N SER A 3 2.53 4.73 -4.06
CA SER A 3 2.93 3.84 -5.16
C SER A 3 3.56 2.54 -4.66
N VAL A 4 3.50 1.50 -5.51
CA VAL A 4 4.19 0.23 -5.28
C VAL A 4 5.30 0.12 -6.32
N SER A 5 6.54 0.11 -5.86
CA SER A 5 7.75 0.08 -6.69
C SER A 5 8.59 -1.15 -6.37
N LYS A 6 9.41 -1.58 -7.34
CA LYS A 6 10.34 -2.70 -7.16
C LYS A 6 11.74 -2.15 -6.97
N VAL A 7 12.33 -2.42 -5.81
CA VAL A 7 13.71 -2.02 -5.48
C VAL A 7 14.66 -3.21 -5.64
N TYR A 8 15.90 -2.93 -6.00
CA TYR A 8 16.95 -3.92 -6.19
C TYR A 8 18.06 -3.71 -5.16
N SER A 9 18.68 -4.80 -4.71
CA SER A 9 19.90 -4.73 -3.92
C SER A 9 21.06 -4.13 -4.73
N GLU A 10 22.09 -3.63 -4.05
CA GLU A 10 23.29 -3.06 -4.70
C GLU A 10 23.96 -4.03 -5.67
N ASP A 11 23.92 -5.33 -5.36
CA ASP A 11 24.45 -6.40 -6.22
C ASP A 11 23.49 -6.83 -7.35
N GLN A 12 22.30 -6.22 -7.43
CA GLN A 12 21.20 -6.51 -8.37
C GLN A 12 20.67 -7.95 -8.37
N ARG A 13 21.09 -8.77 -7.40
CA ARG A 13 20.69 -10.19 -7.33
C ARG A 13 19.34 -10.36 -6.68
N HIS A 14 19.02 -9.50 -5.72
CA HIS A 14 17.78 -9.55 -4.97
C HIS A 14 16.93 -8.34 -5.30
N SER A 15 15.62 -8.56 -5.26
CA SER A 15 14.65 -7.49 -5.45
C SER A 15 13.52 -7.67 -4.47
N THR A 16 12.94 -6.56 -4.03
CA THR A 16 11.83 -6.54 -3.09
C THR A 16 10.84 -5.48 -3.55
N TRP A 17 9.56 -5.78 -3.37
CA TRP A 17 8.51 -4.78 -3.59
C TRP A 17 8.38 -3.89 -2.36
N VAL A 18 8.32 -2.58 -2.60
CA VAL A 18 8.19 -1.56 -1.57
C VAL A 18 6.95 -0.75 -1.86
N PHE A 19 6.22 -0.41 -0.79
CA PHE A 19 5.13 0.53 -0.85
C PHE A 19 5.65 1.86 -0.33
N GLU A 20 5.61 2.88 -1.18
CA GLU A 20 6.20 4.19 -0.93
C GLU A 20 5.13 5.28 -0.96
N ASP A 21 5.36 6.31 -0.15
CA ASP A 21 4.62 7.56 -0.26
C ASP A 21 5.36 8.47 -1.25
N THR A 22 4.70 8.83 -2.36
CA THR A 22 5.31 9.65 -3.41
C THR A 22 5.56 11.10 -3.00
N GLU A 23 4.97 11.58 -1.91
CA GLU A 23 5.21 12.94 -1.42
C GLU A 23 6.50 13.03 -0.62
N THR A 24 6.77 12.01 0.20
CA THR A 24 7.97 11.95 1.04
C THR A 24 9.10 11.15 0.41
N CYS A 25 8.83 10.41 -0.67
CA CYS A 25 9.73 9.43 -1.29
C CYS A 25 10.23 8.38 -0.28
N MET A 26 9.47 8.12 0.79
CA MET A 26 9.83 7.19 1.84
C MET A 26 8.98 5.92 1.79
N PRO A 27 9.56 4.76 2.15
CA PRO A 27 8.79 3.54 2.31
C PRO A 27 7.80 3.70 3.47
N VAL A 28 6.56 3.25 3.24
CA VAL A 28 5.54 3.25 4.28
C VAL A 28 5.91 2.19 5.31
N LEU A 29 6.10 2.63 6.55
CA LEU A 29 6.69 1.81 7.62
C LEU A 29 5.96 0.48 7.84
N HIS A 30 4.66 0.52 8.14
CA HIS A 30 3.90 -0.68 8.52
C HIS A 30 3.75 -1.70 7.39
N PRO A 31 3.43 -1.30 6.14
CA PRO A 31 3.43 -2.21 5.01
C PRO A 31 4.81 -2.80 4.75
N THR A 32 5.88 -2.03 4.90
CA THR A 32 7.25 -2.54 4.78
C THR A 32 7.56 -3.61 5.83
N LEU A 33 7.22 -3.37 7.10
CA LEU A 33 7.39 -4.36 8.17
C LEU A 33 6.57 -5.63 7.92
N PHE A 34 5.33 -5.48 7.44
CA PHE A 34 4.47 -6.61 7.08
C PHE A 34 5.11 -7.47 5.97
N MET A 35 5.65 -6.85 4.92
CA MET A 35 6.32 -7.58 3.84
C MET A 35 7.58 -8.30 4.31
N LEU A 36 8.39 -7.65 5.15
CA LEU A 36 9.59 -8.26 5.73
C LEU A 36 9.26 -9.46 6.63
N SER A 37 8.11 -9.43 7.33
CA SER A 37 7.65 -10.56 8.14
C SER A 37 7.24 -11.79 7.32
N LYS A 38 6.85 -11.60 6.04
CA LYS A 38 6.43 -12.66 5.12
C LYS A 38 7.62 -13.29 4.36
N SER A 39 8.68 -13.64 5.07
CA SER A 39 9.86 -14.31 4.49
C SER A 39 9.48 -15.70 3.96
N GLY A 40 9.51 -15.88 2.63
CA GLY A 40 9.23 -17.17 1.97
C GLY A 40 8.09 -17.13 0.93
N ASN A 41 7.30 -16.05 0.89
CA ASN A 41 6.29 -15.88 -0.16
C ASN A 41 6.94 -15.49 -1.50
N ALA A 42 6.30 -15.88 -2.60
CA ALA A 42 6.73 -15.46 -3.93
C ALA A 42 6.61 -13.95 -4.11
N GLN A 43 7.52 -13.36 -4.90
CA GLN A 43 7.54 -11.93 -5.22
C GLN A 43 6.23 -11.43 -5.86
N SER A 44 5.53 -12.28 -6.60
CA SER A 44 4.22 -11.97 -7.18
C SER A 44 3.11 -11.86 -6.12
N THR A 45 3.20 -12.67 -5.06
CA THR A 45 2.30 -12.57 -3.89
C THR A 45 2.58 -11.28 -3.13
N HIS A 46 3.86 -10.93 -2.97
CA HIS A 46 4.26 -9.68 -2.34
C HIS A 46 3.73 -8.44 -3.06
N GLU A 47 3.82 -8.42 -4.40
CA GLU A 47 3.27 -7.33 -5.21
C GLU A 47 1.76 -7.19 -5.02
N LYS A 48 1.01 -8.29 -5.09
CA LYS A 48 -0.45 -8.29 -4.94
C LYS A 48 -0.89 -7.81 -3.56
N ASP A 49 -0.21 -8.29 -2.52
CA ASP A 49 -0.46 -7.87 -1.13
C ASP A 49 -0.26 -6.35 -0.98
N LEU A 50 0.85 -5.82 -1.49
CA LEU A 50 1.13 -4.38 -1.43
C LEU A 50 0.15 -3.54 -2.25
N ARG A 51 -0.26 -4.02 -3.43
CA ARG A 51 -1.31 -3.34 -4.23
C ARG A 51 -2.63 -3.29 -3.48
N ALA A 52 -3.06 -4.38 -2.84
CA ALA A 52 -4.28 -4.38 -2.04
C ALA A 52 -4.18 -3.41 -0.86
N ILE A 53 -3.04 -3.40 -0.15
CA ILE A 53 -2.78 -2.46 0.95
C ILE A 53 -2.79 -1.01 0.45
N SER A 54 -2.26 -0.73 -0.74
CA SER A 54 -2.23 0.63 -1.31
C SER A 54 -3.63 1.23 -1.50
N PHE A 55 -4.62 0.40 -1.84
CA PHE A 55 -6.00 0.85 -1.97
C PHE A 55 -6.60 1.24 -0.63
N PHE A 56 -6.33 0.47 0.41
CA PHE A 56 -6.81 0.81 1.75
C PHE A 56 -6.19 2.12 2.25
N TYR A 57 -4.87 2.30 2.08
CA TYR A 57 -4.19 3.53 2.44
C TYR A 57 -4.76 4.75 1.70
N THR A 58 -5.05 4.59 0.40
CA THR A 58 -5.66 5.64 -0.41
C THR A 58 -7.08 5.96 0.05
N PHE A 59 -7.90 4.94 0.34
CA PHE A 59 -9.24 5.10 0.88
C PHE A 59 -9.21 5.85 2.22
N TRP A 60 -8.33 5.42 3.13
CA TRP A 60 -8.19 5.98 4.46
C TRP A 60 -7.84 7.46 4.42
N GLU A 61 -6.80 7.82 3.69
CA GLU A 61 -6.34 9.20 3.58
C GLU A 61 -7.39 10.10 2.91
N ARG A 62 -8.11 9.59 1.91
CA ARG A 62 -9.22 10.33 1.29
C ARG A 62 -10.39 10.58 2.23
N LYS A 63 -10.67 9.66 3.17
CA LYS A 63 -11.80 9.78 4.11
C LYS A 63 -11.45 10.61 5.34
N PHE A 64 -10.27 10.42 5.92
CA PHE A 64 -9.88 11.00 7.20
C PHE A 64 -8.88 12.16 7.09
N GLY A 65 -8.28 12.38 5.92
CA GLY A 65 -7.36 13.50 5.68
C GLY A 65 -5.98 13.34 6.31
N HIS A 66 -5.63 12.16 6.81
CA HIS A 66 -4.31 11.84 7.33
C HIS A 66 -3.90 10.41 6.94
N SER A 67 -2.59 10.13 6.98
CA SER A 67 -2.10 8.78 6.66
C SER A 67 -2.55 7.75 7.70
N PHE A 68 -2.69 6.49 7.26
CA PHE A 68 -3.02 5.38 8.16
C PHE A 68 -1.89 5.10 9.17
N CYS A 69 -0.62 5.32 8.79
CA CYS A 69 0.50 5.21 9.72
C CYS A 69 0.41 6.24 10.85
N TYR A 70 0.01 7.47 10.54
CA TYR A 70 -0.23 8.50 11.57
C TYR A 70 -1.33 8.06 12.53
N TYR A 71 -2.44 7.52 11.99
CA TYR A 71 -3.55 7.00 12.79
C TYR A 71 -3.11 5.94 13.79
N LEU A 72 -2.37 4.92 13.33
CA LEU A 72 -1.90 3.82 14.17
C LEU A 72 -1.07 4.32 15.35
N ILE A 73 -0.15 5.26 15.09
CA ILE A 73 0.71 5.82 16.14
C ILE A 73 -0.13 6.66 17.12
N ALA A 74 -1.00 7.53 16.63
CA ALA A 74 -1.82 8.41 17.46
C ALA A 74 -2.80 7.65 18.35
N ASN A 75 -3.35 6.54 17.86
CA ASN A 75 -4.37 5.74 18.54
C ASN A 75 -3.80 4.49 19.24
N LYS A 76 -2.46 4.43 19.45
CA LYS A 76 -1.79 3.30 20.12
C LYS A 76 -2.15 1.94 19.49
N TYR A 77 -2.26 1.91 18.17
CA TYR A 77 -2.60 0.72 17.38
C TYR A 77 -3.99 0.15 17.68
N ASP A 78 -4.94 0.99 18.13
CA ASP A 78 -6.35 0.59 18.12
C ASP A 78 -6.82 0.42 16.68
N LEU A 79 -7.41 -0.74 16.39
CA LEU A 79 -7.90 -1.13 15.07
C LEU A 79 -9.43 -1.17 15.01
N SER A 80 -10.14 -0.80 16.08
CA SER A 80 -11.60 -0.84 16.14
C SER A 80 -12.27 -0.05 15.00
N GLU A 81 -11.87 1.20 14.79
CA GLU A 81 -12.39 2.05 13.71
C GLU A 81 -11.94 1.55 12.32
N PRO A 82 -10.65 1.23 12.06
CA PRO A 82 -10.23 0.61 10.81
C PRO A 82 -10.99 -0.66 10.43
N ILE A 83 -11.31 -1.51 11.42
CA ILE A 83 -12.12 -2.73 11.20
C ILE A 83 -13.56 -2.37 10.86
N SER A 84 -14.16 -1.40 11.55
CA SER A 84 -15.53 -0.93 11.23
C SER A 84 -15.63 -0.29 9.85
N GLU A 85 -14.53 0.25 9.34
CA GLU A 85 -14.43 0.90 8.03
C GLU A 85 -14.24 -0.07 6.87
N LEU A 86 -14.06 -1.37 7.13
CA LEU A 86 -13.87 -2.36 6.07
C LEU A 86 -15.09 -2.46 5.15
N GLU A 87 -16.31 -2.39 5.66
CA GLU A 87 -17.53 -2.39 4.84
C GLU A 87 -17.55 -1.19 3.87
N ASN A 88 -17.29 0.00 4.38
CA ASN A 88 -17.17 1.22 3.56
C ASN A 88 -16.04 1.14 2.54
N PHE A 89 -14.92 0.51 2.92
CA PHE A 89 -13.80 0.26 2.01
C PHE A 89 -14.19 -0.68 0.87
N PHE A 90 -14.91 -1.77 1.16
CA PHE A 90 -15.42 -2.68 0.13
C PHE A 90 -16.41 -1.98 -0.81
N ASP A 91 -17.33 -1.19 -0.27
CA ASP A 91 -18.25 -0.38 -1.08
C ASP A 91 -17.50 0.63 -1.95
N TRP A 92 -16.46 1.28 -1.40
CA TRP A 92 -15.60 2.18 -2.14
C TRP A 92 -14.86 1.47 -3.27
N LEU A 93 -14.33 0.27 -3.02
CA LEU A 93 -13.68 -0.56 -4.05
C LEU A 93 -14.66 -0.90 -5.18
N CYS A 94 -15.86 -1.37 -4.86
CA CYS A 94 -16.86 -1.75 -5.85
C CYS A 94 -17.37 -0.54 -6.65
N THR A 95 -17.49 0.62 -6.01
CA THR A 95 -17.99 1.85 -6.67
C THR A 95 -16.93 2.54 -7.53
N LYS A 96 -15.64 2.43 -7.16
CA LYS A 96 -14.53 3.09 -7.86
C LYS A 96 -13.72 2.15 -8.77
N GLN A 97 -14.10 0.89 -8.90
CA GLN A 97 -13.41 -0.12 -9.71
C GLN A 97 -13.45 0.12 -11.24
N HIS A 98 -14.15 1.15 -11.73
CA HIS A 98 -14.34 1.34 -13.17
C HIS A 98 -13.69 2.57 -13.84
N LEU A 99 -13.05 3.52 -13.15
CA LEU A 99 -12.47 4.70 -13.83
C LEU A 99 -11.13 5.19 -13.22
N ASP A 100 -10.05 4.83 -13.91
CA ASP A 100 -8.97 5.70 -14.41
C ASP A 100 -7.97 6.46 -13.50
N ASP A 101 -8.02 6.42 -12.17
CA ASP A 101 -7.08 7.25 -11.36
C ASP A 101 -5.98 6.52 -10.57
N ILE A 102 -5.79 5.23 -10.80
CA ILE A 102 -4.55 4.57 -10.34
C ILE A 102 -3.60 4.68 -11.53
N PRO A 103 -2.48 5.42 -11.45
CA PRO A 103 -1.46 5.39 -12.48
C PRO A 103 -0.89 3.97 -12.46
N LEU A 104 -1.47 3.10 -13.28
CA LEU A 104 -0.80 1.92 -13.76
C LEU A 104 0.42 2.47 -14.49
N MET A 105 1.57 2.43 -13.79
CA MET A 105 2.89 2.67 -14.34
C MET A 105 2.88 2.24 -15.81
N LYS A 106 3.15 3.21 -16.69
CA LYS A 106 3.35 2.99 -18.12
C LYS A 106 4.05 1.66 -18.29
N ARG A 107 3.38 0.72 -18.97
CA ARG A 107 4.06 -0.45 -19.53
C ARG A 107 5.17 0.11 -20.40
N TYR A 108 6.42 0.00 -19.94
CA TYR A 108 7.56 0.14 -20.81
C TYR A 108 7.48 -1.04 -21.78
N THR A 109 6.92 -0.79 -22.95
CA THR A 109 7.09 -1.65 -24.12
C THR A 109 8.52 -1.44 -24.59
N ILE A 110 9.27 -2.54 -24.68
CA ILE A 110 10.60 -2.61 -25.30
C ILE A 110 10.46 -2.30 -26.79
#